data_AF-A0A6P0R832-F1
#
_entry.id   AF-A0A6P0R832-F1
#
_cell.length_a   1.000
_cell.length_b   1.000
_cell.length_c   1.000
_cell.angle_alpha   90.00
_cell.angle_beta   90.00
_cell.angle_gamma   90.00
#
_symmetry.space_group_name_H-M   'P 1'
#
loop_
_entity.id
_entity.type
_entity.pdbx_description
1 polymer ?
#
loop_
_entity_poly.entity_id
_entity_poly.type
_entity_poly.pdbx_seq_one_letter_code
_entity_poly.pdbx_strand_id
1 'polypeptide(L)' 'MSDYAIGGGKSMEARVYGGAFNFLDIDNFIEVVKAQNWRAKKNVQLLIQDQEDSCFTMYKLTDY' A
#
# COMPACT_ATOMS: atom_id res chain seq x y z
N MET A 1 -12.52 -14.99 -33.99
CA MET A 1 -11.12 -15.04 -33.55
C MET A 1 -10.99 -14.00 -32.45
N SER A 2 -10.70 -14.44 -31.23
CA SER A 2 -10.57 -13.55 -30.07
C SER A 2 -9.24 -12.80 -30.19
N ASP A 3 -9.28 -11.47 -30.08
CA ASP A 3 -8.08 -10.65 -29.98
C ASP A 3 -7.21 -11.13 -28.83
N TYR A 4 -5.96 -11.40 -29.14
CA TYR A 4 -4.95 -11.89 -28.21
C TYR A 4 -4.59 -10.77 -27.24
N ALA A 5 -5.13 -10.82 -26.02
CA ALA A 5 -4.54 -10.10 -24.90
C ALA A 5 -3.15 -10.69 -24.63
N ILE A 6 -2.09 -10.07 -25.17
CA ILE A 6 -0.71 -10.35 -24.75
C ILE A 6 -0.51 -9.66 -23.39
N GLY A 7 -1.07 -10.28 -22.35
CA GLY A 7 -0.91 -9.85 -20.98
C GLY A 7 0.37 -10.46 -20.39
N GLY A 8 1.47 -9.72 -20.44
CA GLY A 8 2.63 -10.03 -19.62
C GLY A 8 2.28 -9.78 -18.16
N GLY A 9 1.86 -10.83 -17.44
CA GLY A 9 1.55 -10.76 -16.01
C GLY A 9 2.80 -10.50 -15.21
N LYS A 10 3.12 -9.22 -14.96
CA LYS A 10 4.15 -8.85 -13.99
C LYS A 10 3.53 -8.98 -12.60
N SER A 11 3.97 -9.97 -11.85
CA SER A 11 3.65 -10.05 -10.42
C SER A 11 4.43 -8.96 -9.69
N MET A 12 3.84 -8.39 -8.65
CA MET A 12 4.56 -7.48 -7.76
C MET A 12 5.65 -8.29 -7.06
N GLU A 13 6.92 -8.06 -7.40
CA GLU A 13 8.06 -8.75 -6.79
C GLU A 13 8.37 -8.16 -5.39
N ALA A 14 7.35 -8.12 -4.53
CA ALA A 14 7.42 -7.57 -3.19
C ALA A 14 6.61 -8.42 -2.20
N ARG A 15 6.94 -8.31 -0.91
CA ARG A 15 6.11 -8.88 0.15
C ARG A 15 4.93 -7.96 0.38
N VAL A 16 3.73 -8.46 0.15
CA VAL A 16 2.49 -7.74 0.36
C VAL A 16 1.82 -8.24 1.64
N TYR A 17 1.42 -7.31 2.49
CA TYR A 17 0.66 -7.55 3.70
C TYR A 17 -0.60 -6.68 3.62
N GLY A 18 -1.75 -7.23 4.00
CA GLY A 18 -3.03 -6.53 3.89
C GLY A 18 -3.96 -6.89 5.03
N GLY A 19 -4.86 -5.96 5.36
CA GLY A 19 -5.89 -6.13 6.38
C GLY A 19 -7.00 -5.09 6.18
N ALA A 20 -8.17 -5.39 6.72
CA ALA A 20 -9.32 -4.50 6.76
C ALA A 20 -9.74 -4.33 8.22
N PHE A 21 -9.95 -3.09 8.64
CA PHE A 21 -10.22 -2.73 10.03
C PHE A 21 -11.43 -1.80 10.07
N ASN A 22 -12.35 -2.04 11.00
CA ASN A 22 -13.43 -1.10 11.30
C ASN A 22 -12.92 -0.04 12.29
N PHE A 23 -13.33 1.21 12.13
CA PHE A 23 -12.98 2.32 13.03
C PHE A 23 -11.48 2.52 13.23
N LEU A 24 -10.69 2.34 12.16
CA LEU A 24 -9.24 2.56 12.20
C LEU A 24 -8.96 4.07 12.22
N ASP A 25 -8.20 4.51 13.21
CA ASP A 25 -7.59 5.84 13.20
C ASP A 25 -6.43 5.85 12.18
N ILE A 26 -6.73 6.33 10.97
CA ILE A 26 -5.80 6.32 9.84
C ILE A 26 -4.56 7.16 10.14
N ASP A 27 -4.74 8.35 10.72
CA ASP A 27 -3.64 9.28 10.98
C ASP A 27 -2.67 8.70 12.00
N ASN A 28 -3.17 8.22 13.13
CA ASN A 28 -2.33 7.59 14.14
C ASN A 28 -1.68 6.29 13.64
N PHE A 29 -2.40 5.51 12.82
CA PHE A 29 -1.83 4.31 12.20
C PHE A 29 -0.64 4.65 11.29
N ILE A 30 -0.74 5.70 10.46
CA ILE A 30 0.35 6.17 9.60
C ILE A 30 1.57 6.53 10.45
N GLU A 31 1.38 7.27 11.55
CA GLU A 31 2.47 7.68 12.42
C GLU A 31 3.14 6.48 13.13
N VAL A 32 2.36 5.51 13.60
CA VAL A 32 2.90 4.27 14.18
C VAL A 32 3.69 3.49 13.13
N VAL A 33 3.17 3.34 11.91
CA VAL A 33 3.85 2.66 10.80
C VAL A 33 5.15 3.38 10.45
N LYS A 34 5.16 4.72 10.38
CA LYS A 34 6.38 5.51 10.16
C LYS A 34 7.41 5.34 11.28
N ALA A 35 6.98 5.18 12.53
CA ALA A 35 7.88 5.08 13.68
C ALA A 35 8.57 3.70 13.83
N GLN A 36 8.11 2.66 13.11
CA GLN A 36 8.72 1.33 13.17
C GLN A 36 10.17 1.31 12.65
N ASN A 37 10.98 0.39 13.18
CA ASN A 37 12.38 0.21 12.78
C ASN A 37 12.51 -0.59 11.47
N TRP A 38 12.14 0.03 10.35
CA TRP A 38 12.21 -0.58 9.03
C TRP A 38 13.66 -0.78 8.57
N ARG A 39 14.02 -1.99 8.15
CA ARG A 39 15.33 -2.29 7.54
C ARG A 39 15.61 -1.44 6.29
N ALA A 40 14.59 -1.14 5.49
CA ALA A 40 14.70 -0.34 4.26
C ALA A 40 13.47 0.56 4.09
N LYS A 41 13.28 1.51 5.01
CA LYS A 41 12.08 2.38 5.11
C LYS A 41 11.67 3.04 3.78
N LYS A 42 12.64 3.52 3.00
CA LYS A 42 12.42 4.16 1.69
C LYS A 42 11.81 3.24 0.61
N ASN A 43 11.87 1.93 0.81
CA ASN A 43 11.32 0.94 -0.12
C ASN A 43 9.92 0.45 0.32
N VAL A 44 9.40 0.93 1.45
CA VAL A 44 8.08 0.55 1.96
C VAL A 44 7.04 1.51 1.38
N GLN A 45 5.96 0.93 0.85
CA GLN A 45 4.80 1.67 0.36
C GLN A 45 3.62 1.34 1.27
N LEU A 46 3.00 2.36 1.86
CA LEU A 46 1.77 2.22 2.62
C LEU A 46 0.60 2.63 1.73
N LEU A 47 -0.33 1.71 1.49
CA LEU A 47 -1.53 1.93 0.70
C LEU A 47 -2.73 1.84 1.65
N ILE A 48 -3.53 2.90 1.72
CA ILE A 48 -4.75 2.95 2.53
C ILE A 48 -5.91 3.36 1.64
N GLN A 49 -7.04 2.69 1.80
CA GLN A 49 -8.31 3.02 1.15
C GLN A 49 -9.34 3.18 2.26
N ASP A 50 -9.90 4.37 2.41
CA ASP A 50 -11.06 4.58 3.28
C ASP A 50 -12.29 3.89 2.68
N GLN A 51 -13.30 3.59 3.50
CA GLN A 51 -14.55 2.98 3.06
C GLN A 51 -15.26 3.82 1.98
N GLU A 52 -15.14 5.16 2.05
CA GLU A 52 -15.75 6.06 1.07
C GLU A 52 -14.89 6.28 -0.19
N ASP A 53 -13.64 5.80 -0.18
CA ASP A 53 -12.71 6.01 -1.28
C ASP A 53 -12.85 4.96 -2.39
N SER A 54 -12.78 5.42 -3.63
CA SER A 54 -12.77 4.54 -4.82
C SER A 54 -11.39 3.95 -5.14
N CYS A 55 -10.32 4.48 -4.55
CA CYS A 55 -8.93 4.14 -4.85
C CYS A 55 -8.05 4.19 -3.59
N PHE A 56 -6.93 3.49 -3.61
CA PHE A 56 -5.91 3.58 -2.56
C PHE A 56 -5.12 4.89 -2.67
N THR A 57 -4.89 5.54 -1.53
CA THR A 57 -3.89 6.58 -1.36
C THR A 57 -2.56 5.97 -0.93
N MET A 58 -1.46 6.38 -1.58
CA MET A 58 -0.12 5.94 -1.23
C MET A 58 0.57 6.95 -0.32
N TYR A 59 0.92 6.50 0.89
CA TYR A 59 1.69 7.26 1.87
C TYR A 59 3.15 6.81 1.83
N LYS A 60 4.04 7.81 1.75
CA LYS A 60 5.49 7.57 1.86
C LYS A 60 5.90 7.66 3.31
N LEU A 61 6.82 6.80 3.72
CA LEU A 61 7.30 6.77 5.11
C LEU A 61 8.50 7.70 5.36
N THR A 62 9.02 8.37 4.32
CA THR A 62 10.18 9.26 4.37
C THR A 62 9.91 10.54 3.61
N ASP A 63 10.34 11.69 4.16
CA ASP A 63 10.35 12.99 3.49
C ASP A 63 11.57 13.09 2.54
N TYR A 64 11.44 13.83 1.43
CA TYR A 64 12.52 14.05 0.45
C TYR A 64 13.27 15.35 0.70
#